data_AF-A0A0C9TET1-F1
#
_entry.id   AF-A0A0C9TET1-F1
#
_cell.length_a   1.000
_cell.length_b   1.000
_cell.length_c   1.000
_cell.angle_alpha   90.00
_cell.angle_beta   90.00
_cell.angle_gamma   90.00
#
_symmetry.space_group_name_H-M   'P 1'
#
loop_
_entity.id
_entity.type
_entity.pdbx_description
1 polymer ?
#
loop_
_entity_poly.entity_id
_entity_poly.type
_entity_poly.pdbx_seq_one_letter_code
_entity_poly.pdbx_strand_id
1 'polypeptide(L)'
;MPVPTYLPHILYSTALTSVSIHLLWQRKAAEEDRARHNAQITILEDLTQQLRSGVPMADDEINRLRGLAQSHGEGGEAQRQSAGEIRWMDVIWGKKVVAKDEWEQRDLEQIRRELSKER
;
A
#
# COMPACT_ATOMS: atom_id res chain seq x y z
N MET A 1 -44.75 4.74 -8.66
CA MET A 1 -43.91 5.96 -8.75
C MET A 1 -43.01 5.78 -9.95
N PRO A 2 -43.05 6.62 -10.99
CA PRO A 2 -42.20 6.43 -12.17
C PRO A 2 -40.73 6.62 -11.76
N VAL A 3 -39.92 5.59 -11.95
CA VAL A 3 -38.47 5.69 -11.79
C VAL A 3 -37.94 6.67 -12.85
N PRO A 4 -37.04 7.60 -12.50
CA PRO A 4 -36.47 8.52 -13.48
C PRO A 4 -35.78 7.74 -14.59
N THR A 5 -36.10 8.04 -15.86
CA THR A 5 -35.65 7.30 -17.06
C THR A 5 -34.13 7.10 -17.13
N TYR A 6 -33.35 8.01 -16.54
CA TYR A 6 -31.89 8.02 -16.57
C TYR A 6 -31.22 7.41 -15.33
N LEU A 7 -31.98 7.14 -14.26
CA LEU A 7 -31.47 6.53 -13.04
C LEU A 7 -30.73 5.20 -13.29
N PRO A 8 -31.26 4.24 -14.10
CA PRO A 8 -30.53 3.01 -14.39
C PRO A 8 -29.23 3.27 -15.13
N HIS A 9 -29.18 4.25 -16.05
CA HIS A 9 -27.97 4.55 -16.81
C HIS A 9 -26.85 5.08 -15.92
N ILE A 10 -27.18 5.97 -14.98
CA ILE A 10 -26.22 6.52 -14.01
C ILE A 10 -25.70 5.42 -13.07
N LEU A 11 -26.58 4.52 -12.61
CA LEU A 11 -26.18 3.40 -11.77
C LEU A 11 -25.25 2.44 -12.51
N TYR A 12 -25.58 2.08 -13.75
CA TYR A 12 -24.73 1.19 -14.55
C TYR A 12 -23.39 1.83 -14.89
N SER A 13 -23.36 3.11 -15.27
CA SER A 13 -22.10 3.79 -15.56
C SER A 13 -21.21 3.89 -14.32
N THR A 14 -21.80 4.18 -13.16
CA THR A 14 -21.06 4.27 -11.89
C THR A 14 -20.56 2.91 -11.42
N ALA A 15 -21.37 1.87 -11.54
CA ALA A 15 -20.95 0.50 -11.22
C ALA A 15 -19.84 0.03 -12.17
N LEU A 16 -19.91 0.37 -13.46
CA LEU A 16 -18.89 0.00 -14.43
C LEU A 16 -17.56 0.71 -14.15
N THR A 17 -17.58 2.01 -13.88
CA THR A 17 -16.36 2.76 -13.55
C THR A 17 -15.77 2.29 -12.22
N SER A 18 -16.62 2.06 -11.23
CA SER A 18 -16.28 1.47 -9.94
C SER A 18 -15.50 0.17 -10.08
N VAL A 19 -16.07 -0.81 -10.77
CA VAL A 19 -15.45 -2.12 -10.97
C VAL A 19 -14.18 -2.01 -11.80
N SER A 20 -14.16 -1.13 -12.81
CA SER A 20 -12.98 -0.90 -13.65
C SER A 20 -11.80 -0.37 -12.83
N ILE A 21 -12.04 0.64 -11.98
CA ILE A 21 -11.02 1.18 -11.07
C ILE A 21 -10.57 0.09 -10.09
N HIS A 22 -11.52 -0.67 -9.51
CA HIS A 22 -11.19 -1.71 -8.54
C HIS A 22 -10.28 -2.81 -9.14
N LEU A 23 -10.60 -3.28 -10.35
CA LEU A 23 -9.79 -4.27 -11.07
C LEU A 23 -8.39 -3.73 -11.42
N LEU A 24 -8.30 -2.46 -11.80
CA LEU A 24 -7.01 -1.82 -12.06
C LEU A 24 -6.13 -1.79 -10.81
N TRP A 25 -6.72 -1.46 -9.66
CA TRP A 25 -6.03 -1.47 -8.37
C TRP A 25 -5.60 -2.88 -7.97
N GLN A 26 -6.47 -3.88 -8.14
CA GLN A 26 -6.11 -5.27 -7.89
C GLN A 26 -4.94 -5.73 -8.75
N ARG A 27 -4.93 -5.37 -10.05
CA ARG A 27 -3.82 -5.71 -10.94
C ARG A 27 -2.51 -5.09 -10.47
N LYS A 28 -2.53 -3.81 -10.14
CA LYS A 28 -1.34 -3.11 -9.64
C LYS A 28 -0.83 -3.70 -8.32
N ALA A 29 -1.74 -4.02 -7.41
CA ALA A 29 -1.38 -4.64 -6.14
C ALA A 29 -0.78 -6.04 -6.33
N ALA A 30 -1.27 -6.81 -7.30
CA ALA A 30 -0.69 -8.10 -7.67
C ALA A 30 0.70 -7.97 -8.32
N GLU A 31 0.92 -6.94 -9.15
CA GLU A 31 2.24 -6.64 -9.73
C GLU A 31 3.26 -6.27 -8.64
N GLU A 32 2.87 -5.45 -7.66
CA GLU A 32 3.71 -5.09 -6.52
C GLU A 32 4.05 -6.30 -5.64
N ASP A 33 3.07 -7.17 -5.35
CA ASP A 33 3.32 -8.41 -4.59
C ASP A 33 4.29 -9.34 -5.33
N ARG A 34 4.12 -9.49 -6.66
CA ARG A 34 5.04 -10.29 -7.47
C ARG A 34 6.46 -9.72 -7.45
N ALA A 35 6.62 -8.41 -7.56
CA ALA A 35 7.93 -7.77 -7.48
C ALA A 35 8.58 -7.99 -6.11
N ARG A 36 7.80 -7.91 -5.02
CA ARG A 36 8.28 -8.15 -3.65
C ARG A 36 8.74 -9.58 -3.44
N HIS A 37 7.93 -10.56 -3.86
CA HIS A 37 8.30 -11.97 -3.74
C HIS A 37 9.52 -12.31 -4.60
N ASN A 38 9.63 -11.72 -5.80
CA ASN A 38 10.80 -11.93 -6.65
C ASN A 38 12.07 -11.41 -5.97
N ALA A 39 12.04 -10.23 -5.34
CA ALA A 39 13.16 -9.72 -4.57
C ALA A 39 13.55 -10.63 -3.40
N GLN A 40 12.56 -11.16 -2.66
CA GLN A 40 12.81 -12.14 -1.59
C GLN A 40 13.46 -13.41 -2.12
N ILE A 41 12.98 -13.93 -3.26
CA ILE A 41 13.55 -15.11 -3.91
C ILE A 41 15.01 -14.86 -4.30
N THR A 42 15.31 -13.72 -4.93
CA THR A 42 16.70 -13.38 -5.31
C THR A 42 17.64 -13.32 -4.10
N ILE A 43 17.20 -12.74 -2.99
CA ILE A 43 17.99 -12.69 -1.75
C ILE A 43 18.25 -14.10 -1.20
N LEU A 44 17.22 -14.95 -1.20
CA LEU A 44 17.35 -16.34 -0.74
C LEU A 44 18.22 -17.18 -1.67
N GLU A 45 18.12 -16.99 -2.98
CA GLU A 45 18.96 -17.66 -3.97
C GLU A 45 20.43 -17.28 -3.77
N ASP A 46 20.74 -15.99 -3.60
CA ASP A 46 22.09 -15.51 -3.32
C ASP A 46 22.65 -16.13 -2.01
N LEU A 47 21.86 -16.15 -0.94
CA LEU A 47 22.20 -16.84 0.31
C LEU A 47 22.50 -18.32 0.10
N THR A 48 21.66 -19.03 -0.67
CA THR A 48 21.89 -20.46 -0.94
C THR A 48 23.16 -20.68 -1.76
N GLN A 49 23.47 -19.79 -2.70
CA GLN A 49 24.68 -19.85 -3.51
C GLN A 49 25.93 -19.62 -2.66
N GLN A 50 25.89 -18.65 -1.75
CA GLN A 50 26.98 -18.37 -0.82
C GLN A 50 27.21 -19.54 0.15
N LEU A 51 26.15 -20.12 0.71
CA LEU A 51 26.25 -21.32 1.55
C LEU A 51 26.84 -22.52 0.81
N ARG A 52 26.46 -22.72 -0.46
CA ARG A 52 27.03 -23.79 -1.30
C ARG A 52 28.49 -23.55 -1.69
N SER A 53 28.92 -22.30 -1.75
CA SER A 53 30.30 -21.93 -2.11
C SER A 53 31.32 -22.24 -1.00
N GLY A 54 30.86 -22.58 0.21
CA GLY A 54 31.72 -22.93 1.35
C GLY A 54 32.47 -21.74 1.95
N VAL A 55 32.11 -20.51 1.57
CA VAL A 55 32.64 -19.29 2.20
C VAL A 55 32.06 -19.19 3.61
N PRO A 56 32.91 -19.05 4.66
CA PRO A 56 32.42 -18.89 6.02
C PRO A 56 31.70 -17.54 6.12
N MET A 57 30.37 -17.58 6.23
CA MET A 57 29.56 -16.42 6.55
C MET A 57 29.38 -16.29 8.06
N ALA A 58 29.38 -15.05 8.53
CA ALA A 58 29.05 -14.74 9.92
C ALA A 58 27.51 -14.81 10.11
N ASP A 59 27.06 -15.42 11.22
CA ASP A 59 25.63 -15.63 11.50
C ASP A 59 24.82 -14.31 11.55
N ASP A 60 25.49 -13.21 11.85
CA ASP A 60 25.01 -11.84 11.83
C ASP A 60 24.62 -11.35 10.43
N GLU A 61 25.35 -11.75 9.39
CA GLU A 61 25.02 -11.40 8.01
C GLU A 61 23.79 -12.19 7.50
N ILE A 62 23.68 -13.45 7.91
CA ILE A 62 22.51 -14.30 7.64
C ILE A 62 21.26 -13.73 8.31
N ASN A 63 21.36 -13.31 9.57
CA ASN A 63 20.26 -12.68 10.28
C ASN A 63 19.85 -11.35 9.65
N ARG A 64 20.81 -10.56 9.16
CA ARG A 64 20.53 -9.30 8.44
C ARG A 64 19.79 -9.55 7.14
N LEU A 65 20.22 -10.53 6.34
CA LEU A 65 19.57 -10.90 5.08
C LEU A 65 18.18 -11.50 5.29
N ARG A 66 18.01 -12.34 6.33
CA ARG A 66 16.70 -12.81 6.79
C ARG A 66 15.78 -11.64 7.19
N GLY A 67 16.32 -10.67 7.92
CA GLY A 67 15.58 -9.46 8.31
C GLY A 67 15.15 -8.61 7.11
N LEU A 68 16.00 -8.48 6.10
CA LEU A 68 15.64 -7.81 4.84
C LEU A 68 14.54 -8.55 4.08
N ALA A 69 14.59 -9.88 4.02
CA ALA A 69 13.53 -10.68 3.41
C ALA A 69 12.19 -10.56 4.17
N GLN A 70 12.22 -10.56 5.51
CA GLN A 70 11.02 -10.45 6.36
C GLN A 70 10.42 -9.04 6.38
N SER A 71 11.25 -7.99 6.46
CA SER A 71 10.77 -6.60 6.45
C SER A 71 10.05 -6.23 5.14
N HIS A 72 10.41 -6.86 4.03
CA HIS A 72 9.67 -6.72 2.76
C HIS A 72 8.29 -7.40 2.77
N GLY A 73 8.06 -8.37 3.67
CA GLY A 73 6.78 -9.06 3.84
C GLY A 73 5.81 -8.31 4.76
N GLU A 74 6.28 -7.83 5.92
CA GLU A 74 5.40 -7.23 6.94
C GLU A 74 4.92 -5.81 6.59
N GLY A 75 5.74 -5.02 5.88
CA GLY A 75 5.37 -3.66 5.47
C GLY A 75 4.19 -3.61 4.49
N GLY A 76 3.91 -4.70 3.77
CA GLY A 76 2.81 -4.79 2.82
C GLY A 76 1.45 -5.03 3.46
N GLU A 77 1.40 -5.94 4.43
CA GLU A 77 0.16 -6.35 5.06
C GLU A 77 -0.35 -5.28 6.04
N ALA A 78 0.56 -4.64 6.80
CA ALA A 78 0.22 -3.53 7.68
C ALA A 78 -0.24 -2.27 6.89
N GLN A 79 0.32 -2.03 5.71
CA GLN A 79 -0.11 -0.93 4.83
C GLN A 79 -1.41 -1.24 4.09
N ARG A 80 -1.68 -2.51 3.76
CA ARG A 80 -2.99 -2.96 3.24
C ARG A 80 -4.11 -2.83 4.26
N GLN A 81 -3.82 -3.03 5.55
CA GLN A 81 -4.81 -2.86 6.62
C GLN A 81 -5.00 -1.39 7.04
N SER A 82 -4.00 -0.51 6.82
CA SER A 82 -4.12 0.93 7.10
C SER A 82 -4.67 1.75 5.93
N ALA A 83 -4.66 1.21 4.72
CA ALA A 83 -5.47 1.69 3.61
C ALA A 83 -6.94 1.34 3.90
N GLY A 84 -7.54 2.10 4.81
CA GLY A 84 -8.91 1.93 5.27
C GLY A 84 -9.85 1.66 4.10
N GLU A 85 -10.67 0.63 4.27
CA GLU A 85 -11.74 0.24 3.36
C GLU A 85 -12.49 1.49 2.91
N ILE A 86 -12.22 1.95 1.69
CA ILE A 86 -12.89 3.12 1.11
C ILE A 86 -14.33 2.69 0.87
N ARG A 87 -15.22 3.02 1.80
CA ARG A 87 -16.65 2.75 1.64
C ARG A 87 -17.15 3.69 0.54
N TRP A 88 -17.97 3.18 -0.37
CA TRP A 88 -18.56 3.95 -1.48
C TRP A 88 -19.27 5.23 -1.01
N MET A 89 -19.77 5.23 0.21
CA MET A 89 -20.36 6.40 0.85
C MET A 89 -19.34 7.53 1.06
N ASP A 90 -18.07 7.23 1.34
CA ASP A 90 -17.01 8.23 1.53
C ASP A 90 -16.62 8.94 0.23
N VAL A 91 -16.79 8.27 -0.92
CA VAL A 91 -16.53 8.85 -2.25
C VAL A 91 -17.67 9.76 -2.69
N ILE A 92 -18.92 9.40 -2.40
CA ILE A 92 -20.11 10.17 -2.79
C ILE A 92 -20.38 11.34 -1.84
N TRP A 93 -20.20 11.12 -0.53
CA TRP A 93 -20.46 12.14 0.49
C TRP A 93 -19.23 12.93 0.93
N GLY A 94 -18.04 12.53 0.49
CA GLY A 94 -16.77 13.02 1.00
C GLY A 94 -16.46 12.44 2.39
N LYS A 95 -15.19 12.12 2.63
CA LYS A 95 -14.68 11.64 3.93
C LYS A 95 -15.13 12.59 5.04
N LYS A 96 -16.11 12.18 5.87
CA LYS A 96 -16.29 12.80 7.18
C LYS A 96 -15.06 12.42 8.00
N VAL A 97 -14.15 13.37 8.17
CA VAL A 97 -12.93 13.23 8.98
C VAL A 97 -13.35 12.99 10.42
N VAL A 98 -13.63 11.73 10.77
CA VAL A 98 -13.76 11.31 12.15
C VAL A 98 -12.38 10.84 12.60
N ALA A 99 -11.66 11.79 13.19
CA ALA A 99 -10.58 11.64 14.17
C ALA A 99 -9.59 10.48 13.93
N LYS A 100 -8.50 10.79 13.22
CA LYS A 100 -7.18 10.19 13.47
C LYS A 100 -6.10 11.27 13.27
N ASP A 101 -6.13 12.24 14.17
CA ASP A 101 -5.64 13.62 13.95
C ASP A 101 -4.24 13.88 14.52
N GLU A 102 -3.54 12.89 15.08
CA GLU A 102 -2.24 13.13 15.73
C GLU A 102 -1.06 13.22 14.75
N TRP A 103 -1.11 12.48 13.64
CA TRP A 103 -0.05 12.47 12.64
C TRP A 103 -0.21 13.61 11.62
N GLU A 104 -1.46 13.91 11.21
CA GLU A 104 -1.75 15.02 10.31
C GLU A 104 -1.47 16.38 10.98
N GLN A 105 -1.71 16.51 12.29
CA GLN A 105 -1.33 17.72 13.05
C GLN A 105 0.19 17.92 13.11
N ARG A 106 0.99 16.85 13.29
CA ARG A 106 2.46 16.97 13.28
C ARG A 106 3.01 17.40 11.92
N ASP A 107 2.45 16.88 10.83
CA ASP A 107 2.85 17.24 9.47
C ASP A 107 2.55 18.72 9.17
N LEU A 108 1.36 19.20 9.58
CA LEU A 108 0.98 20.61 9.43
C LEU A 108 1.87 21.55 10.25
N GLU A 109 2.23 21.16 11.47
CA GLU A 109 3.17 21.92 12.29
C GLU A 109 4.57 21.99 11.66
N GLN A 110 5.01 20.90 11.01
CA GLN A 110 6.30 20.84 10.35
C GLN A 110 6.35 21.75 9.12
N ILE A 111 5.32 21.70 8.28
CA ILE A 111 5.17 22.60 7.11
C ILE A 111 5.11 24.07 7.55
N ARG A 112 4.43 24.38 8.65
CA ARG A 112 4.33 25.74 9.19
C ARG A 112 5.69 26.27 9.66
N ARG A 113 6.54 25.41 10.24
CA ARG A 113 7.91 25.79 10.65
C ARG A 113 8.80 26.06 9.45
N GLU A 114 8.68 25.26 8.39
CA GLU A 114 9.46 25.47 7.16
C GLU A 114 9.08 26.80 6.49
N LEU A 115 7.78 27.08 6.34
CA LEU A 115 7.29 28.37 5.81
C LEU A 115 7.72 29.60 6.64
N SER A 116 7.88 29.46 7.96
CA SER A 116 8.35 30.54 8.82
C SER A 116 9.87 30.77 8.78
N LYS A 117 10.65 29.77 8.33
CA LYS A 117 12.11 29.89 8.18
C LYS A 117 12.51 30.49 6.84
N GLU A 118 11.62 30.44 5.85
CA GLU A 118 11.87 30.91 4.48
C GLU A 118 11.42 32.37 4.25
N ARG A 119 11.08 33.09 5.33
CA ARG A 119 10.70 34.52 5.32
C ARG A 119 11.62 35.33 6.25
#